data_AF-A0A523JCQ4-F1
#
_entry.id   AF-A0A523JCQ4-F1
#
_cell.length_a   1.000
_cell.length_b   1.000
_cell.length_c   1.000
_cell.angle_alpha   90.00
_cell.angle_beta   90.00
_cell.angle_gamma   90.00
#
_symmetry.space_group_name_H-M   'P 1'
#
loop_
_entity.id
_entity.type
_entity.pdbx_description
1 polymer ?
#
loop_
_entity_poly.entity_id
_entity_poly.type
_entity_poly.pdbx_seq_one_letter_code
_entity_poly.pdbx_strand_id
1 'polypeptide(L)' 'MTISGPIFRPILFSSKRSEDELIPLDCLSELVGFPVEQLKEELELEGDEVSVENLRESVLKFLDLTMEEFKKTE' A
#
# COMPACT_ATOMS: atom_id res chain seq x y z
N MET A 1 23.37 -23.04 21.05
CA MET A 1 22.36 -22.84 19.98
C MET A 1 21.53 -21.62 20.36
N THR A 2 21.89 -20.45 19.83
CA THR A 2 21.14 -19.21 20.03
C THR A 2 20.41 -18.89 18.74
N ILE A 3 19.09 -19.03 18.76
CA ILE A 3 18.21 -18.63 17.65
C ILE A 3 18.11 -17.10 17.71
N SER A 4 19.04 -16.42 17.04
CA SER A 4 18.95 -15.01 16.71
C SER A 4 18.16 -14.89 15.42
N GLY A 5 16.83 -14.85 15.53
CA GLY A 5 15.93 -14.51 14.43
C GLY A 5 15.27 -13.16 14.72
N PRO A 6 14.98 -12.33 13.69
CA PRO A 6 14.13 -11.16 13.89
C PRO A 6 12.78 -11.65 14.40
N ILE A 7 12.37 -11.10 15.54
CA ILE A 7 11.03 -11.27 16.11
C ILE A 7 10.08 -10.68 15.06
N PHE A 8 9.51 -11.53 14.21
CA PHE A 8 8.34 -11.17 13.43
C PHE A 8 7.28 -10.76 14.43
N ARG A 9 7.08 -9.46 14.58
CA ARG A 9 5.93 -8.89 15.26
C ARG A 9 4.78 -8.99 14.27
N PRO A 10 3.85 -9.94 14.39
CA PRO A 10 2.64 -9.87 13.60
C PRO A 10 1.98 -8.56 13.98
N ILE A 11 1.82 -7.68 13.00
CA ILE A 11 1.08 -6.44 13.12
C ILE A 11 -0.31 -6.88 13.58
N LEU A 12 -0.62 -6.60 14.84
CA LEU A 12 -1.94 -6.83 15.38
C LEU A 12 -2.82 -5.85 14.60
N PHE A 13 -3.44 -6.31 13.52
CA PHE A 13 -4.53 -5.62 12.82
C PHE A 13 -5.67 -5.53 13.85
N SER A 14 -5.52 -4.58 14.78
CA SER A 14 -6.51 -4.22 15.75
C SER A 14 -7.64 -3.64 14.92
N SER A 15 -8.66 -4.48 14.68
CA SER A 15 -9.89 -4.18 13.97
C SER A 15 -10.59 -2.97 14.59
N LYS A 16 -10.09 -1.77 14.30
CA LYS A 16 -10.75 -0.50 14.57
C LYS A 16 -11.01 0.14 13.22
N ARG A 17 -12.25 -0.04 12.77
CA ARG A 17 -12.81 0.52 11.55
C ARG A 17 -12.97 2.03 11.78
N SER A 18 -11.87 2.77 11.65
CA SER A 18 -11.86 4.23 11.59
C SER A 18 -11.67 4.59 10.11
N GLU A 19 -12.70 5.13 9.47
CA GLU A 19 -12.67 5.45 8.04
C GLU A 19 -11.67 6.60 7.73
N ASP A 20 -11.32 7.40 8.74
CA ASP A 20 -10.30 8.48 8.69
C ASP A 20 -8.89 8.04 9.13
N GLU A 21 -8.60 6.74 9.23
CA GLU A 21 -7.25 6.31 9.63
C GLU A 21 -6.25 6.56 8.49
N LEU A 22 -5.40 7.58 8.68
CA LEU A 22 -4.28 7.87 7.80
C LEU A 22 -3.23 6.76 7.95
N ILE A 23 -2.94 6.08 6.85
CA ILE A 23 -1.93 5.03 6.80
C ILE A 23 -0.61 5.65 6.32
N PRO A 24 0.48 5.52 7.08
CA PRO A 24 1.79 5.96 6.63
C PRO A 24 2.26 5.07 5.47
N LEU A 25 2.82 5.70 4.43
CA LEU A 25 3.29 5.00 3.22
C LEU A 25 4.42 4.03 3.51
N ASP A 26 5.21 4.26 4.56
CA ASP A 26 6.27 3.35 5.01
C ASP A 26 5.70 1.96 5.36
N CYS A 27 4.59 1.91 6.10
CA CYS A 27 3.91 0.66 6.42
C CYS A 27 3.33 0.00 5.18
N LEU A 28 2.79 0.77 4.22
CA LEU A 28 2.31 0.23 2.96
C LEU A 28 3.47 -0.34 2.14
N SER A 29 4.59 0.37 2.04
CA SER A 29 5.81 -0.08 1.37
C SER A 29 6.29 -1.43 1.91
N GLU A 30 6.32 -1.60 3.24
CA GLU A 30 6.65 -2.88 3.88
C GLU A 30 5.62 -3.99 3.56
N LEU A 31 4.33 -3.66 3.44
CA LEU A 31 3.27 -4.62 3.16
C LEU A 31 3.21 -5.07 1.70
N VAL A 32 3.31 -4.13 0.75
CA VAL A 32 3.21 -4.42 -0.69
C VAL A 32 4.57 -4.86 -1.25
N GLY A 33 5.67 -4.53 -0.57
CA GLY A 33 7.03 -4.87 -0.99
C GLY A 33 7.59 -3.95 -2.09
N PHE A 34 6.99 -2.77 -2.26
CA PHE A 34 7.47 -1.73 -3.17
C PHE A 34 7.97 -0.53 -2.36
N PRO A 35 9.10 0.09 -2.73
CA PRO A 35 9.58 1.29 -2.07
C PRO A 35 8.54 2.42 -2.12
N VAL A 36 8.51 3.23 -1.05
CA VAL A 36 7.60 4.38 -0.90
C VAL A 36 7.62 5.31 -2.12
N GLU A 37 8.79 5.53 -2.73
CA GLU A 37 8.94 6.38 -3.92
C GLU A 37 8.12 5.86 -5.11
N GLN A 38 8.13 4.55 -5.35
CA GLN A 38 7.35 3.94 -6.43
C GLN A 38 5.86 3.98 -6.13
N LEU A 39 5.46 3.75 -4.88
CA LEU A 39 4.06 3.86 -4.47
C LEU A 39 3.53 5.28 -4.67
N LYS A 40 4.33 6.31 -4.36
CA LYS A 40 3.94 7.72 -4.59
C LYS A 40 3.78 8.04 -6.06
N GLU A 41 4.71 7.57 -6.90
CA GLU A 41 4.69 7.80 -8.35
C GLU A 41 3.49 7.11 -9.01
N GLU A 42 3.27 5.83 -8.72
CA GLU A 42 2.25 5.01 -9.39
C GLU A 42 0.82 5.29 -8.88
N LEU A 43 0.67 5.63 -7.59
CA LEU A 43 -0.63 5.92 -6.98
C LEU A 43 -0.97 7.42 -6.93
N GLU A 44 -0.09 8.27 -7.48
CA GLU A 44 -0.20 9.73 -7.50
C GLU A 44 -0.50 10.33 -6.11
N LEU A 45 0.20 9.85 -5.08
CA LEU A 45 -0.07 10.24 -3.68
C LEU A 45 0.76 11.46 -3.27
N GLU A 46 0.07 12.48 -2.77
CA GLU A 46 0.70 13.70 -2.25
C GLU A 46 0.92 13.58 -0.73
N GLY A 47 2.15 13.27 -0.31
CA GLY A 47 2.55 13.23 1.10
C GLY A 47 3.11 11.89 1.56
N ASP A 48 3.25 11.72 2.87
CA ASP A 48 3.78 10.50 3.51
C ASP A 48 2.68 9.64 4.15
N GLU A 49 1.43 10.09 4.08
CA GLU A 49 0.26 9.49 4.72
C GLU A 49 -0.93 9.49 3.75
N VAL A 50 -1.72 8.42 3.71
CA VAL A 50 -2.88 8.28 2.83
C VAL A 50 -4.06 7.66 3.57
N SER A 51 -5.26 8.22 3.40
CA SER A 51 -6.48 7.61 3.94
C SER A 51 -6.80 6.30 3.25
N VAL A 52 -7.46 5.38 3.96
CA VAL A 52 -7.87 4.09 3.40
C VAL A 52 -8.77 4.24 2.16
N GLU A 53 -9.64 5.26 2.13
CA GLU A 53 -10.50 5.55 0.98
C GLU A 53 -9.68 5.94 -0.25
N ASN A 54 -8.80 6.94 -0.13
CA ASN A 54 -7.95 7.41 -1.22
C ASN A 54 -7.01 6.31 -1.70
N LEU A 55 -6.44 5.54 -0.78
CA LEU A 55 -5.59 4.39 -1.14
C LEU A 55 -6.37 3.39 -1.99
N ARG A 56 -7.60 3.05 -1.60
CA ARG A 56 -8.45 2.12 -2.37
C ARG A 56 -8.75 2.67 -3.75
N GLU A 57 -9.10 3.95 -3.85
CA GLU A 57 -9.38 4.59 -5.15
C GLU A 57 -8.15 4.62 -6.05
N SER A 58 -6.99 5.06 -5.53
CA SER A 58 -5.74 5.08 -6.30
C SER A 58 -5.33 3.68 -6.76
N VAL A 59 -5.43 2.66 -5.89
CA VAL A 59 -5.07 1.27 -6.26
C VAL A 59 -6.05 0.72 -7.31
N LEU A 60 -7.36 0.98 -7.16
CA LEU A 60 -8.35 0.56 -8.15
C LEU A 60 -8.11 1.23 -9.50
N LYS A 61 -7.82 2.54 -9.51
CA LYS A 61 -7.48 3.29 -10.73
C LYS A 61 -6.23 2.73 -11.39
N PHE A 62 -5.18 2.44 -10.62
CA PHE A 62 -3.95 1.84 -11.12
C PHE A 62 -4.19 0.47 -11.77
N LEU A 63 -5.00 -0.38 -11.13
CA LEU A 63 -5.36 -1.70 -11.66
C LEU A 63 -6.21 -1.59 -12.94
N ASP A 64 -7.15 -0.64 -13.00
CA ASP A 64 -8.00 -0.42 -14.18
C ASP A 64 -7.16 0.05 -15.38
N LEU A 65 -6.29 1.05 -15.17
CA LEU A 65 -5.34 1.53 -16.18
C LEU A 65 -4.43 0.41 -16.69
N THR A 66 -3.87 -0.39 -15.78
CA THR A 66 -3.03 -1.53 -16.14
C THR A 66 -3.82 -2.53 -16.99
N MET A 67 -5.06 -2.84 -16.61
CA MET A 67 -5.91 -3.79 -17.33
C MET A 67 -6.35 -3.27 -18.71
N GLU A 68 -6.58 -1.97 -18.86
CA GLU A 68 -6.87 -1.33 -20.14
C GLU A 68 -5.67 -1.35 -21.09
N GLU A 69 -4.47 -1.11 -20.60
CA GLU A 69 -3.24 -1.19 -21.40
C GLU A 69 -3.02 -2.60 -21.97
N PHE A 70 -3.32 -3.65 -21.19
CA PHE A 70 -3.29 -5.04 -21.68
C PHE A 70 -4.38 -5.33 -22.71
N LYS A 71 -5.52 -4.62 -22.68
CA LYS A 71 -6.65 -4.82 -23.59
C LYS A 71 -6.44 -4.19 -24.98
N LYS A 72 -5.47 -3.28 -25.10
CA LYS A 72 -5.17 -2.56 -26.35
C LYS A 72 -4.20 -3.31 -27.28
N THR A 73 -3.72 -4.49 -26.86
CA THR A 73 -2.84 -5.36 -27.66
C THR A 73 -3.63 -6.55 -28.25
N GLU A 74 -4.78 -6.27 -28.87
CA GLU A 74 -5.44 -7.18 -29.83
C GLU A 74 -5.95 -6.41 -31.05
#